data_AF-A0A1W9SKS3-F1
#
_entry.id   AF-A0A1W9SKS3-F1
#
_cell.length_a   1.000
_cell.length_b   1.000
_cell.length_c   1.000
_cell.angle_alpha   90.00
_cell.angle_beta   90.00
_cell.angle_gamma   90.00
#
_symmetry.space_group_name_H-M   'P 1'
#
loop_
_entity.id
_entity.type
_entity.pdbx_description
1 polymer ?
#
loop_
_entity_poly.entity_id
_entity_poly.type
_entity_poly.pdbx_seq_one_letter_code
_entity_poly.pdbx_strand_id
1 'polypeptide(L)' 'GLATDVDVKITDISGKLVYGTKAFGGQAIWDGKNLGGQKVKTGVYLIFCTDESGENTKVLKLLIIN' A
#
# COMPACT_ATOMS: atom_id res chain seq x y z
N GLY A 1 -13.57 3.04 5.71
CA GLY A 1 -12.69 3.73 4.74
C GLY A 1 -11.39 4.11 5.43
N LEU A 2 -10.40 4.58 4.69
CA LEU A 2 -9.24 5.28 5.27
C LEU A 2 -9.67 6.69 5.72
N ALA A 3 -8.89 7.33 6.59
CA ALA A 3 -8.98 8.77 6.77
C ALA A 3 -8.40 9.50 5.53
N THR A 4 -8.74 10.77 5.35
CA THR A 4 -8.17 11.60 4.28
C THR A 4 -6.67 11.84 4.54
N ASP A 5 -5.87 11.96 3.47
CA ASP A 5 -4.44 12.30 3.50
C ASP A 5 -3.53 11.30 4.24
N VAL A 6 -4.03 10.08 4.48
CA VAL A 6 -3.25 8.97 5.02
C VAL A 6 -2.19 8.52 4.01
N ASP A 7 -0.94 8.41 4.45
CA ASP A 7 0.14 7.81 3.68
C ASP A 7 -0.07 6.30 3.56
N VAL A 8 -0.11 5.82 2.32
CA VAL A 8 -0.24 4.40 1.99
C VAL A 8 1.04 3.91 1.34
N LYS A 9 1.67 2.91 1.96
CA LYS A 9 2.86 2.23 1.43
C LYS A 9 2.59 0.75 1.26
N ILE A 10 2.95 0.20 0.10
CA ILE A 10 2.79 -1.22 -0.20
C ILE A 10 4.17 -1.83 -0.35
N THR A 11 4.44 -2.90 0.39
CA THR A 11 5.69 -3.66 0.30
C THR A 11 5.42 -5.11 -0.05
N ASP A 12 6.44 -5.81 -0.56
CA ASP A 12 6.43 -7.27 -0.48
C ASP A 12 6.79 -7.75 0.94
N ILE A 13 6.75 -9.07 1.16
CA ILE A 13 7.02 -9.67 2.48
C ILE A 13 8.48 -9.50 2.95
N SER A 14 9.40 -9.17 2.03
CA SER A 14 10.80 -8.86 2.38
C SER A 14 10.98 -7.42 2.86
N GLY A 15 9.92 -6.60 2.80
CA GLY A 15 9.94 -5.19 3.18
C GLY A 15 10.33 -4.25 2.05
N LYS A 16 10.53 -4.75 0.82
CA LYS A 16 10.85 -3.89 -0.32
C LYS A 16 9.62 -3.08 -0.71
N LEU A 17 9.78 -1.76 -0.83
CA LEU A 17 8.72 -0.87 -1.30
C LEU A 17 8.35 -1.18 -2.76
N VAL A 18 7.07 -1.39 -2.98
CA VAL A 18 6.47 -1.73 -4.27
C VAL A 18 5.67 -0.57 -4.83
N TYR A 19 4.95 0.15 -3.98
CA TYR A 19 4.11 1.29 -4.36
C TYR A 19 3.90 2.23 -3.17
N GLY A 20 3.64 3.51 -3.44
CA GLY A 20 3.30 4.49 -2.41
C GLY A 20 2.40 5.59 -2.96
N THR A 21 1.39 5.97 -2.18
CA THR A 21 0.45 7.04 -2.52
C THR A 21 -0.13 7.67 -1.24
N LYS A 22 -0.87 8.76 -1.38
CA LYS A 22 -1.75 9.29 -0.32
C LYS A 22 -3.20 8.89 -0.60
N ALA A 23 -3.96 8.67 0.46
CA ALA A 23 -5.39 8.40 0.34
C ALA A 23 -6.15 9.70 0.00
N PHE A 24 -6.88 9.70 -1.10
CA PHE A 24 -7.75 10.81 -1.51
C PHE A 24 -9.19 10.50 -1.09
N GLY A 25 -9.76 11.33 -0.22
CA GLY A 25 -11.14 11.12 0.26
C GLY A 25 -11.36 9.77 0.95
N GLY A 26 -10.34 9.27 1.66
CA GLY A 26 -10.42 8.01 2.40
C GLY A 26 -10.23 6.74 1.57
N GLN A 27 -9.72 6.85 0.34
CA GLN A 27 -9.39 5.72 -0.51
C GLN A 27 -8.02 5.91 -1.19
N ALA A 28 -7.32 4.79 -1.40
CA ALA A 28 -6.09 4.75 -2.18
C ALA A 28 -6.25 3.70 -3.29
N ILE A 29 -5.82 4.06 -4.50
CA ILE A 29 -5.91 3.20 -5.68
C ILE A 29 -4.50 2.75 -6.08
N TRP A 30 -4.37 1.46 -6.35
CA TRP A 30 -3.15 0.84 -6.87
C TRP A 30 -3.51 -0.10 -8.01
N ASP A 31 -2.76 -0.02 -9.11
CA ASP A 31 -2.98 -0.79 -10.34
C ASP A 31 -2.24 -2.15 -10.37
N GLY A 32 -1.63 -2.54 -9.25
CA GLY A 32 -0.88 -3.78 -9.13
C GLY A 32 0.49 -3.74 -9.81
N LYS A 33 1.02 -2.57 -10.13
CA LYS A 33 2.39 -2.41 -10.66
C LYS A 33 3.37 -1.95 -9.60
N ASN A 34 4.61 -2.41 -9.73
CA ASN A 34 5.72 -1.90 -8.93
C ASN A 34 6.16 -0.51 -9.41
N LEU A 35 7.09 0.11 -8.69
CA LEU A 35 7.69 1.40 -9.04
C LEU A 35 8.33 1.45 -10.45
N GLY A 36 8.67 0.31 -11.02
CA GLY A 36 9.18 0.18 -12.39
C GLY A 36 8.11 -0.01 -13.46
N GLY A 37 6.81 0.09 -13.10
CA GLY A 37 5.70 -0.07 -14.04
C GLY A 37 5.42 -1.52 -14.45
N GLN A 38 6.02 -2.50 -13.80
CA GLN A 38 5.80 -3.92 -14.08
C GLN A 38 4.75 -4.50 -13.13
N LYS A 39 3.89 -5.39 -13.63
CA LYS A 39 2.94 -6.12 -12.78
C LYS A 39 3.70 -6.86 -11.67
N VAL A 40 3.18 -6.80 -10.45
CA VAL A 40 3.77 -7.53 -9.33
C VAL A 40 3.60 -9.05 -9.48
N LYS A 41 4.49 -9.79 -8.84
CA LYS A 41 4.47 -11.26 -8.86
C LYS A 41 3.37 -11.81 -7.93
N THR A 42 2.99 -13.07 -8.11
CA THR A 42 2.20 -13.80 -7.12
C THR A 42 2.93 -13.77 -5.77
N GLY A 43 2.22 -13.44 -4.70
CA GLY A 43 2.81 -13.34 -3.38
C GLY A 43 1.98 -12.54 -2.40
N VAL A 44 2.51 -12.43 -1.19
CA VAL A 44 1.91 -11.65 -0.11
C VAL A 44 2.53 -10.26 -0.07
N TYR A 45 1.68 -9.25 -0.03
CA TYR A 45 2.02 -7.85 0.07
C TYR A 45 1.47 -7.28 1.38
N LEU A 46 2.22 -6.36 1.98
CA LEU A 46 1.80 -5.62 3.16
C LEU A 46 1.44 -4.19 2.76
N ILE A 47 0.30 -3.70 3.25
CA ILE A 47 -0.17 -2.35 3.03
C ILE A 47 -0.16 -1.63 4.36
N PHE A 48 0.67 -0.61 4.47
CA PHE A 48 0.79 0.27 5.62
C PHE A 48 0.01 1.54 5.34
N CYS A 49 -0.88 1.90 6.26
CA CYS A 49 -1.64 3.13 6.24
C CYS A 49 -1.31 3.89 7.51
N THR A 50 -0.80 5.11 7.37
CA THR A 50 -0.39 5.95 8.50
C THR A 50 -0.92 7.37 8.30
N ASP A 51 -1.56 7.95 9.32
CA ASP A 51 -1.97 9.35 9.28
C ASP A 51 -0.77 10.31 9.33
N GLU A 52 -1.01 11.61 9.09
CA GLU A 52 0.07 12.59 9.01
C GLU A 52 0.86 12.77 10.32
N SER A 53 0.22 12.52 11.47
CA SER A 53 0.89 12.57 12.78
C SER A 53 1.69 11.30 13.09
N GLY A 54 1.44 10.20 12.39
CA GLY A 54 2.05 8.90 12.66
C GLY A 54 1.42 8.13 13.84
N GLU A 55 0.37 8.67 14.45
CA GLU A 55 -0.26 8.10 15.64
C GLU A 55 -1.23 6.98 15.27
N ASN A 56 -1.96 7.13 14.17
CA ASN A 56 -2.91 6.12 13.72
C ASN A 56 -2.30 5.32 12.57
N THR A 57 -1.94 4.08 12.87
CA THR A 57 -1.40 3.14 11.89
C THR A 57 -2.31 1.94 11.69
N LYS A 58 -2.35 1.41 10.47
CA LYS A 58 -3.01 0.16 10.14
C LYS A 58 -2.18 -0.62 9.14
N VAL A 59 -2.09 -1.92 9.35
CA VAL A 59 -1.43 -2.85 8.43
C VAL A 59 -2.44 -3.84 7.88
N LEU A 60 -2.45 -4.02 6.56
CA LEU A 60 -3.25 -5.04 5.88
C LEU A 60 -2.33 -6.00 5.14
N LYS A 61 -2.80 -7.23 4.95
CA LYS A 61 -2.13 -8.26 4.16
C LYS A 61 -2.96 -8.57 2.92
N LEU A 62 -2.32 -8.56 1.75
CA LEU A 62 -2.94 -8.83 0.47
C LEU A 62 -2.22 -9.99 -0.23
N LEU A 63 -2.94 -11.07 -0.52
CA LEU A 63 -2.45 -12.13 -1.40
C LEU A 63 -2.80 -11.77 -2.84
N ILE A 64 -1.80 -11.73 -3.71
CA ILE A 64 -1.98 -11.57 -5.16
C ILE A 64 -1.64 -12.90 -5.83
N ILE A 65 -2.49 -13.33 -6.76
CA ILE A 65 -2.29 -14.50 -7.62
C ILE A 65 -2.55 -14.04 -9.06
N ASN A 66 -1.63 -14.34 -9.98
CA ASN A 66 -1.70 -14.00 -11.40
C ASN A 66 -2.15 -15.16 -12.27
#